data_AF-W1YQG7-F1
#
_entry.id   AF-W1YQG7-F1
#
_cell.length_a   1.000
_cell.length_b   1.000
_cell.length_c   1.000
_cell.angle_alpha   90.00
_cell.angle_beta   90.00
_cell.angle_gamma   90.00
#
_symmetry.space_group_name_H-M   'P 1'
#
loop_
_entity.id
_entity.type
_entity.pdbx_description
1 polymer ?
#
loop_
_entity_poly.entity_id
_entity_poly.type
_entity_poly.pdbx_seq_one_letter_code
_entity_poly.pdbx_strand_id
1 'polypeptide(L)' 'MRPIAEAYKDFPILHKEHNGHRVIYLDSGATAQIPQSVIDRVVEHMTQRNGNPHRGSHILAIEASEDY' A
#
# COMPACT_ATOMS: atom_id res chain seq x y z
N MET A 1 18.15 -13.86 5.13
CA MET A 1 16.85 -14.16 4.50
C MET A 1 15.78 -14.01 5.57
N ARG A 2 14.70 -13.25 5.33
CA ARG A 2 13.63 -13.04 6.33
C ARG A 2 12.72 -14.28 6.39
N PRO A 3 12.32 -14.77 7.59
CA PRO A 3 11.35 -15.85 7.73
C PRO A 3 9.97 -15.50 7.14
N ILE A 4 9.29 -16.47 6.51
CA ILE A 4 7.96 -16.25 5.94
C ILE A 4 6.90 -15.85 6.99
N ALA A 5 7.04 -16.39 8.20
CA ALA A 5 6.19 -16.04 9.33
C ALA A 5 6.29 -14.54 9.71
N GLU A 6 7.44 -13.92 9.45
CA GLU A 6 7.62 -12.48 9.68
C GLU A 6 7.04 -11.66 8.54
N ALA A 7 7.20 -12.10 7.28
CA ALA A 7 6.65 -11.41 6.12
C ALA A 7 5.12 -11.27 6.19
N TYR A 8 4.44 -12.26 6.78
CA TYR A 8 2.99 -12.23 6.97
C TYR A 8 2.50 -10.98 7.72
N LYS A 9 3.27 -10.52 8.71
CA LYS A 9 2.90 -9.40 9.58
C LYS A 9 2.75 -8.08 8.81
N ASP A 10 3.36 -8.00 7.63
CA ASP A 10 3.30 -6.80 6.81
C ASP A 10 1.95 -6.70 6.07
N PHE A 11 1.17 -7.77 5.94
CA PHE A 11 -0.06 -7.81 5.15
C PHE A 11 -1.29 -7.83 6.06
N PRO A 12 -1.83 -6.67 6.45
CA PRO A 12 -2.89 -6.56 7.46
C PRO A 12 -4.14 -7.36 7.09
N ILE A 13 -4.52 -7.38 5.81
CA ILE A 13 -5.72 -8.08 5.33
C ILE A 13 -5.67 -9.60 5.54
N LEU A 14 -4.46 -10.18 5.59
CA LEU A 14 -4.31 -11.61 5.84
C LEU A 14 -4.61 -11.96 7.31
N HIS A 15 -4.69 -11.00 8.22
CA HIS A 15 -5.15 -11.23 9.59
C HIS A 15 -6.68 -11.29 9.72
N LYS A 16 -7.42 -11.04 8.62
CA LYS A 16 -8.88 -11.10 8.61
C LYS A 16 -9.40 -12.52 8.85
N GLU A 17 -10.52 -12.61 9.55
CA GLU A 17 -11.32 -13.82 9.68
C GLU A 17 -12.58 -13.76 8.81
N HIS A 18 -12.97 -14.93 8.31
CA HIS A 18 -14.22 -15.15 7.60
C HIS A 18 -14.84 -16.46 8.10
N ASN A 19 -16.09 -16.41 8.56
CA ASN A 19 -16.80 -17.55 9.16
C ASN A 19 -16.02 -18.21 10.32
N GLY A 20 -15.33 -17.42 11.15
CA GLY A 20 -14.54 -17.93 12.28
C GLY A 20 -13.22 -18.60 11.88
N HIS A 21 -12.81 -18.49 10.62
CA HIS A 21 -11.54 -19.01 10.12
C HIS A 21 -10.68 -17.89 9.56
N ARG A 22 -9.38 -17.96 9.82
CA ARG A 22 -8.41 -17.06 9.19
C ARG A 22 -8.41 -17.24 7.69
N VAL A 23 -8.34 -16.14 6.95
CA VAL A 23 -8.27 -16.16 5.49
C VAL A 23 -6.99 -16.85 5.01
N ILE A 24 -7.13 -17.81 4.10
CA ILE A 24 -6.03 -18.39 3.32
C ILE A 24 -6.22 -17.93 1.87
N TYR A 25 -5.37 -17.02 1.41
CA TYR A 25 -5.50 -16.41 0.09
C TYR A 25 -4.56 -17.10 -0.91
N LEU A 26 -5.11 -17.92 -1.81
CA LEU A 26 -4.37 -18.69 -2.82
C LEU A 26 -4.66 -18.21 -4.25
N ASP A 27 -4.88 -16.91 -4.42
CA ASP A 27 -5.22 -16.29 -5.71
C ASP A 27 -4.32 -15.09 -6.05
N SER A 28 -3.07 -15.11 -5.56
CA SER A 28 -2.11 -14.02 -5.81
C SER A 28 -1.74 -13.84 -7.29
N GLY A 29 -2.00 -14.86 -8.13
CA GLY A 29 -1.83 -14.75 -9.58
C GLY A 29 -2.85 -13.80 -10.24
N ALA A 30 -4.03 -13.64 -9.62
CA ALA A 30 -5.02 -12.66 -10.06
C ALA A 30 -4.76 -11.28 -9.45
N THR A 31 -4.51 -11.20 -8.14
CA THR A 31 -4.10 -9.95 -7.47
C THR A 31 -3.33 -10.22 -6.19
N ALA A 32 -2.22 -9.51 -5.96
CA ALA A 32 -1.45 -9.66 -4.75
C ALA A 32 -2.04 -8.80 -3.61
N GLN A 33 -1.93 -9.29 -2.38
CA GLN A 33 -2.22 -8.46 -1.20
C GLN A 33 -1.13 -7.40 -1.02
N ILE A 34 -1.51 -6.26 -0.46
CA ILE A 34 -0.64 -5.09 -0.35
C ILE A 34 -0.07 -5.01 1.08
N PRO A 35 1.25 -4.86 1.26
CA PRO A 35 1.83 -4.69 2.58
C PRO A 35 1.57 -3.28 3.13
N GLN A 36 1.58 -3.13 4.45
CA GLN A 36 1.27 -1.89 5.14
C GLN A 36 2.15 -0.72 4.69
N SER A 37 3.44 -0.95 4.41
CA SER A 37 4.35 0.10 3.93
C SER A 37 3.91 0.73 2.61
N VAL A 38 3.31 -0.05 1.71
CA VAL A 38 2.77 0.45 0.44
C VAL A 38 1.47 1.20 0.68
N ILE A 39 0.61 0.67 1.55
CA ILE A 39 -0.64 1.36 1.97
C ILE A 39 -0.31 2.74 2.55
N ASP A 40 0.62 2.78 3.50
CA ASP A 40 1.03 4.01 4.19
C ASP A 40 1.56 5.04 3.18
N ARG A 41 2.40 4.62 2.23
CA ARG A 41 2.95 5.53 1.23
C ARG A 41 1.87 6.10 0.30
N VAL A 42 0.92 5.27 -0.13
CA VAL A 42 -0.21 5.73 -0.94
C VAL A 42 -1.07 6.71 -0.16
N VAL A 43 -1.40 6.40 1.09
CA VAL A 43 -2.20 7.27 1.96
C VAL A 43 -1.49 8.59 2.24
N GLU A 44 -0.19 8.55 2.54
CA GLU A 44 0.63 9.75 2.74
C GLU A 44 0.59 10.65 1.50
N HIS A 45 0.88 10.09 0.32
CA HIS A 45 0.83 10.87 -0.93
C HIS A 45 -0.56 11.48 -1.15
N MET A 46 -1.63 10.68 -1.02
CA MET A 46 -3.00 11.15 -1.26
C MET A 46 -3.46 12.21 -0.27
N THR A 47 -2.97 12.17 0.96
CA THR A 47 -3.39 13.10 2.03
C THR A 47 -2.50 14.33 2.16
N GLN A 48 -1.23 14.26 1.74
CA GLN A 48 -0.25 15.33 1.94
C GLN A 48 0.24 15.98 0.65
N ARG A 49 0.35 15.23 -0.46
CA ARG A 49 1.11 15.65 -1.66
C ARG A 49 0.37 15.42 -2.98
N ASN A 50 -0.94 15.21 -2.92
CA ASN A 50 -1.73 14.92 -4.11
C ASN A 50 -1.78 16.14 -5.05
N GLY A 51 -1.30 15.95 -6.27
CA GLY A 51 -1.24 16.99 -7.29
C GLY A 51 -0.95 16.38 -8.66
N ASN A 52 -1.11 17.17 -9.73
CA ASN A 52 -0.77 16.73 -11.08
C ASN A 52 0.72 17.00 -11.34
N PRO A 53 1.59 15.97 -11.34
CA PRO A 53 3.03 16.18 -11.46
C PRO A 53 3.38 16.80 -12.82
N HIS A 54 4.40 17.65 -12.82
CA HIS A 54 4.95 18.35 -13.98
C HIS A 54 3.99 19.30 -14.72
N ARG A 55 2.77 19.52 -14.21
CA ARG A 55 1.72 20.29 -14.92
C ARG A 55 1.26 21.57 -14.23
N GLY A 56 1.77 21.86 -13.04
CA GLY A 56 1.43 23.07 -12.30
C GLY A 56 2.66 23.71 -11.67
N SER A 57 2.62 25.02 -11.48
CA SER A 57 3.64 25.78 -10.74
C SER A 57 3.27 26.01 -9.28
N HIS A 58 2.10 25.53 -8.83
CA HIS A 58 1.65 25.63 -7.45
C HIS A 58 2.28 24.53 -6.58
N ILE A 59 2.32 24.78 -5.27
CA ILE A 59 3.07 23.95 -4.32
C ILE A 59 2.72 22.45 -4.41
N LEU A 60 1.42 22.10 -4.46
CA LEU A 60 0.99 20.70 -4.55
C LEU A 60 1.43 19.99 -5.86
N ALA A 61 1.59 20.72 -6.97
CA ALA A 61 2.08 20.12 -8.21
C ALA A 61 3.60 19.90 -8.16
N ILE A 62 4.34 20.77 -7.47
CA ILE A 62 5.77 20.62 -7.23
C ILE A 62 6.01 19.42 -6.31
N GLU A 63 5.34 19.36 -5.16
CA GLU A 63 5.46 18.27 -4.20
C GLU A 63 5.07 16.91 -4.81
N ALA A 64 4.01 16.86 -5.62
CA ALA A 64 3.65 15.65 -6.38
C ALA A 64 4.71 15.23 -7.40
N SER A 65 5.46 16.19 -7.97
CA SER A 65 6.52 15.91 -8.96
C SER A 65 7.79 15.39 -8.31
N GLU A 66 8.11 15.84 -7.10
CA GLU A 66 9.27 15.36 -6.34
C GLU A 66 9.06 13.92 -5.83
N ASP A 67 7.81 13.53 -5.64
CA ASP A 67 7.39 12.21 -5.18
C ASP A 67 7.31 11.13 -6.29
N TYR A 68 7.36 11.53 -7.56
CA TYR A 68 7.21 10.67 -8.75
C TYR A 68 8.56 10.18 -9.30
#